data_AF-A0A1E4SBL4-F1
#
_entry.id   AF-A0A1E4SBL4-F1
#
_cell.length_a   1.000
_cell.length_b   1.000
_cell.length_c   1.000
_cell.angle_alpha   90.00
_cell.angle_beta   90.00
_cell.angle_gamma   90.00
#
_symmetry.space_group_name_H-M   'P 1'
#
loop_
_entity.id
_entity.type
_entity.pdbx_description
1 polymer ?
#
loop_
_entity_poly.entity_id
_entity_poly.type
_entity_poly.pdbx_seq_one_letter_code
_entity_poly.pdbx_strand_id
1 'polypeptide(L)'
;FDDLEKNLGVDIETVNFKDLFNSLPEDPNSPEAKETGKSRKISDSVSSNSKRPKLYEYYDGSAQAETLSTPINKAFVKGHAVNNIDDSYIPFDEVAPIPPKTQLNPESSKEEWLEYVSGIEEYRALFTAYKKRVVEYQVERIKRDEVNLQKLDIGGSFDTYQKCLQKDLEVLTVVAELQRLYNDTMNIYKQNCRWMLVAK
;
A
#
# COMPACT_ATOMS: atom_id res chain seq x y z
N PHE A 1 -5.48 22.89 -18.82
CA PHE A 1 -4.59 23.06 -17.66
C PHE A 1 -5.19 24.04 -16.65
N ASP A 2 -6.01 24.99 -17.12
CA ASP A 2 -6.69 26.02 -16.30
C ASP A 2 -7.73 25.51 -15.28
N ASP A 3 -8.27 24.30 -15.47
CA ASP A 3 -9.23 23.70 -14.51
C ASP A 3 -8.56 23.06 -13.28
N LEU A 4 -7.25 22.78 -13.34
CA LEU A 4 -6.53 22.23 -12.19
C LEU A 4 -6.21 23.36 -11.18
N GLU A 5 -5.83 24.52 -11.70
CA GLU A 5 -5.42 25.69 -10.91
C GLU A 5 -6.59 26.31 -10.13
N LYS A 6 -7.82 26.22 -10.66
CA LYS A 6 -9.04 26.65 -9.96
C LYS A 6 -9.49 25.72 -8.83
N ASN A 7 -9.07 24.45 -8.86
CA ASN A 7 -9.42 23.44 -7.86
C ASN A 7 -8.35 23.28 -6.77
N LEU A 8 -7.11 23.70 -7.03
CA LEU A 8 -6.06 23.88 -6.05
C LEU A 8 -6.26 25.20 -5.33
N GLY A 9 -7.38 25.30 -4.60
CA GLY A 9 -7.67 26.44 -3.75
C GLY A 9 -6.49 26.68 -2.80
N VAL A 10 -5.90 27.87 -2.95
CA VAL A 10 -4.86 28.45 -2.09
C VAL A 10 -3.46 27.87 -2.33
N ASP A 11 -2.55 28.75 -2.75
CA ASP A 11 -1.13 28.51 -2.96
C ASP A 11 -0.49 27.98 -1.66
N ILE A 12 0.35 26.94 -1.73
CA ILE A 12 0.94 26.28 -0.56
C ILE A 12 1.74 27.28 0.30
N GLU A 13 2.28 28.33 -0.32
CA GLU A 13 2.99 29.41 0.36
C GLU A 13 2.11 30.30 1.25
N THR A 14 0.78 30.20 1.12
CA THR A 14 -0.20 30.99 1.90
C THR A 14 -0.89 30.22 3.02
N VAL A 15 -0.56 28.93 3.20
CA VAL A 15 -1.14 28.11 4.26
C VAL A 15 -0.41 28.39 5.59
N ASN A 16 -1.14 28.97 6.55
CA ASN A 16 -0.60 29.28 7.87
C ASN A 16 -0.69 28.05 8.80
N PHE A 17 0.43 27.38 9.05
CA PHE A 17 0.52 26.19 9.91
C PHE A 17 0.51 26.48 11.42
N LYS A 18 0.30 27.74 11.85
CA LYS A 18 0.26 28.09 13.28
C LYS A 18 -0.82 27.32 14.05
N ASP A 19 -1.98 27.08 13.44
CA ASP A 19 -3.06 26.33 14.11
C ASP A 19 -2.70 24.86 14.32
N LEU A 20 -1.97 24.25 13.38
CA LEU A 20 -1.45 22.88 13.53
C LEU A 20 -0.37 22.84 14.62
N PHE A 21 0.49 23.85 14.66
CA PHE A 21 1.54 23.98 15.68
C PHE A 21 0.96 24.11 17.09
N ASN A 22 -0.11 24.90 17.25
CA ASN A 22 -0.82 25.09 18.52
C ASN A 22 -1.64 23.87 18.96
N SER A 23 -1.87 22.90 18.07
CA SER A 23 -2.59 21.66 18.38
C SER A 23 -1.68 20.54 18.90
N LEU A 24 -0.36 20.73 18.83
CA LEU A 24 0.60 19.75 19.33
C LEU A 24 0.57 19.71 20.87
N PRO A 25 0.75 18.53 21.49
CA PRO A 25 0.88 18.42 22.94
C PRO A 25 2.07 19.28 23.41
N GLU A 26 1.82 20.22 24.32
CA GLU A 26 2.87 21.05 24.88
C GLU A 26 3.91 20.18 25.62
N ASP A 27 5.19 20.41 25.33
CA ASP A 27 6.29 19.75 26.00
C ASP A 27 6.29 20.14 27.50
N PRO A 28 6.22 19.18 28.44
CA PRO A 28 6.13 19.46 29.87
C PRO A 28 7.33 20.23 30.45
N ASN A 29 8.39 20.44 29.66
CA ASN A 29 9.57 21.21 30.04
C ASN A 29 9.61 22.64 29.48
N SER A 30 8.56 23.11 28.79
CA SER A 30 8.50 24.51 28.34
C SER A 30 8.22 25.46 29.52
N PRO A 31 8.87 26.63 29.59
CA PRO A 31 8.64 27.61 30.66
C PRO A 31 7.23 28.23 30.65
N GLU A 32 6.43 28.01 29.61
CA GLU A 32 5.07 28.55 29.44
C GLU A 32 3.98 27.58 29.93
N ALA A 33 4.27 26.29 30.14
CA ALA A 33 3.31 25.26 30.59
C ALA A 33 2.93 25.34 32.09
N LYS A 34 3.30 26.41 32.80
CA LYS A 34 3.07 26.55 34.25
C LYS A 34 1.75 27.25 34.63
N GLU A 35 0.97 27.76 33.68
CA GLU A 35 -0.25 28.52 33.99
C GLU A 35 -1.59 27.87 33.56
N THR A 36 -1.58 26.73 32.86
CA THR A 36 -2.81 26.02 32.46
C THR A 36 -2.84 24.59 32.98
N GLY A 37 -2.68 24.46 34.30
CA GLY A 37 -2.81 23.19 35.02
C GLY A 37 -4.21 22.57 34.90
N LYS A 38 -4.40 21.64 33.95
CA LYS A 38 -5.40 20.56 34.02
C LYS A 38 -4.82 19.25 33.45
N SER A 39 -3.82 18.72 34.15
CA SER A 39 -3.50 17.29 34.07
C SER A 39 -4.74 16.50 34.49
N ARG A 40 -5.26 15.67 33.57
CA ARG A 40 -6.40 14.79 33.84
C ARG A 40 -5.98 13.78 34.91
N LYS A 41 -6.63 13.86 36.07
CA LYS A 41 -6.48 12.88 37.15
C LYS A 41 -6.86 11.49 36.64
N ILE A 42 -5.93 10.55 36.75
CA ILE A 42 -6.19 9.11 36.66
C ILE A 42 -7.09 8.76 37.85
N SER A 43 -8.31 8.33 37.58
CA SER A 43 -9.26 7.88 38.59
C SER A 43 -8.90 6.46 39.03
N ASP A 44 -8.32 6.34 40.22
CA ASP A 44 -8.38 5.14 41.05
C ASP A 44 -9.81 4.95 41.58
N SER A 45 -10.39 3.77 41.35
CA SER A 45 -11.20 3.01 42.33
C SER A 45 -12.05 1.94 41.64
N VAL A 46 -11.48 0.75 41.41
CA VAL A 46 -12.27 -0.48 41.28
C VAL A 46 -12.17 -1.24 42.60
N SER A 47 -12.91 -0.74 43.59
CA SER A 47 -13.28 -1.53 44.76
C SER A 47 -14.58 -2.26 44.44
N SER A 48 -14.51 -3.55 44.11
CA SER A 48 -15.49 -4.55 44.56
C SER A 48 -15.14 -5.96 44.08
N ASN A 49 -14.98 -6.84 45.07
CA ASN A 49 -15.20 -8.28 45.02
C ASN A 49 -14.27 -9.14 44.16
N SER A 50 -12.97 -9.16 44.48
CA SER A 50 -12.17 -10.36 44.27
C SER A 50 -12.50 -11.38 45.38
N LYS A 51 -13.08 -12.52 45.00
CA LYS A 51 -13.18 -13.70 45.87
C LYS A 51 -11.75 -14.12 46.19
N ARG A 52 -11.24 -13.77 47.38
CA ARG A 52 -9.95 -14.26 47.86
C ARG A 52 -9.92 -15.79 47.74
N PRO A 53 -8.94 -16.39 47.03
CA PRO A 53 -8.71 -17.82 47.15
C PRO A 53 -8.31 -18.14 48.58
N LYS A 54 -8.85 -19.24 49.12
CA LYS A 54 -8.52 -19.74 50.46
C LYS A 54 -7.00 -19.90 50.57
N LEU A 55 -6.39 -19.28 51.57
CA LEU A 55 -5.04 -19.63 52.00
C LEU A 55 -5.04 -21.13 52.34
N TYR A 56 -4.24 -21.91 51.62
CA TYR A 56 -3.85 -23.25 52.04
C TYR A 56 -2.71 -23.07 53.05
N GLU A 57 -2.97 -23.38 54.32
CA GLU A 57 -1.90 -23.56 55.31
C GLU A 57 -1.19 -24.87 55.00
N TYR A 58 0.10 -24.80 54.68
CA TYR A 58 0.96 -25.96 54.53
C TYR A 58 1.33 -26.45 55.93
N TYR A 59 0.64 -27.50 56.40
CA TYR A 59 1.02 -28.21 57.62
C TYR A 59 1.63 -29.55 57.22
N ASP A 60 2.86 -29.80 57.71
CA ASP A 60 3.60 -31.06 57.56
C ASP A 60 3.96 -31.38 56.08
N GLY A 61 5.22 -31.16 55.72
CA GLY A 61 5.77 -31.37 54.37
C GLY A 61 5.84 -32.83 53.88
N SER A 62 4.84 -33.66 54.18
CA SER A 62 4.69 -35.03 53.68
C SER A 62 3.63 -35.20 52.58
N ALA A 63 2.94 -34.13 52.16
CA ALA A 63 1.93 -34.21 51.11
C ALA A 63 2.57 -34.46 49.73
N GLN A 64 2.26 -35.60 49.12
CA GLN A 64 2.64 -35.90 47.73
C GLN A 64 2.07 -34.81 46.81
N ALA A 65 2.92 -34.29 45.92
CA ALA A 65 2.49 -33.38 44.89
C ALA A 65 1.51 -34.12 43.96
N GLU A 66 0.22 -33.89 44.15
CA GLU A 66 -0.80 -34.26 43.17
C GLU A 66 -0.49 -33.45 41.91
N THR A 67 0.06 -34.13 40.91
CA THR A 67 0.40 -33.50 39.64
C THR A 67 -0.90 -33.02 38.99
N LEU A 68 -1.02 -31.70 38.84
CA LEU A 68 -2.00 -31.04 37.98
C LEU A 68 -1.73 -31.44 36.51
N SER A 69 -2.07 -32.68 36.17
CA SER A 69 -1.96 -33.26 34.83
C SER A 69 -3.33 -33.63 34.27
N THR A 70 -4.36 -32.86 34.62
CA THR A 70 -5.60 -32.80 33.85
C THR A 70 -5.75 -31.38 33.29
N PRO A 71 -5.49 -31.15 31.99
CA PRO A 71 -5.89 -29.91 31.35
C PRO A 71 -7.43 -29.88 31.33
N ILE A 72 -8.01 -29.27 32.36
CA ILE A 72 -9.42 -28.89 32.42
C ILE A 72 -9.61 -27.81 31.34
N ASN A 73 -10.56 -28.09 30.43
CA ASN A 73 -11.00 -27.28 29.30
C ASN A 73 -10.26 -27.45 27.97
N LYS A 74 -10.23 -28.68 27.43
CA LYS A 74 -10.44 -28.83 25.98
C LYS A 74 -11.93 -28.64 25.67
N ALA A 75 -12.42 -27.42 25.81
CA ALA A 75 -13.59 -27.03 25.03
C ALA A 75 -13.12 -27.09 23.57
N PHE A 76 -13.55 -28.10 22.84
CA PHE A 76 -13.53 -28.05 21.38
C PHE A 76 -14.40 -26.86 21.00
N VAL A 77 -13.78 -25.68 20.91
CA VAL A 77 -14.39 -24.54 20.24
C VAL A 77 -14.60 -25.02 18.82
N LYS A 78 -15.87 -25.35 18.54
CA LYS A 78 -16.40 -25.63 17.22
C LYS A 78 -15.82 -24.59 16.29
N GLY A 79 -14.89 -25.01 15.43
CA GLY A 79 -14.03 -24.11 14.67
C GLY A 79 -14.87 -23.03 14.01
N HIS A 80 -14.64 -21.78 14.43
CA HIS A 80 -14.91 -20.68 13.53
C HIS A 80 -14.06 -20.96 12.31
N ALA A 81 -14.70 -21.11 11.14
CA ALA A 81 -14.00 -21.22 9.89
C ALA A 81 -13.03 -20.04 9.85
N VAL A 82 -11.73 -20.35 9.92
CA VAL A 82 -10.69 -19.40 9.56
C VAL A 82 -10.94 -19.17 8.09
N ASN A 83 -11.70 -18.13 7.77
CA ASN A 83 -11.90 -17.71 6.39
C ASN A 83 -10.50 -17.28 5.94
N ASN A 84 -9.78 -18.21 5.30
CA ASN A 84 -8.42 -18.00 4.86
C ASN A 84 -8.40 -16.74 3.98
N ILE A 85 -7.53 -15.79 4.33
CA ILE A 85 -7.32 -14.54 3.59
C ILE A 85 -6.68 -14.78 2.20
N ASP A 86 -6.58 -16.03 1.75
CA ASP A 86 -6.17 -16.40 0.40
C ASP A 86 -6.99 -15.67 -0.69
N ASP A 87 -8.20 -15.22 -0.37
CA ASP A 87 -9.05 -14.39 -1.23
C ASP A 87 -8.46 -13.00 -1.57
N SER A 88 -7.49 -12.48 -0.80
CA SER A 88 -6.89 -11.16 -1.06
C SER A 88 -5.87 -11.17 -2.20
N TYR A 89 -5.32 -12.34 -2.53
CA TYR A 89 -4.33 -12.46 -3.61
C TYR A 89 -5.01 -12.29 -4.97
N ILE A 90 -4.49 -11.37 -5.78
CA ILE A 90 -4.89 -11.18 -7.17
C ILE A 90 -3.67 -11.47 -8.04
N PRO A 91 -3.68 -12.53 -8.88
CA PRO A 91 -2.62 -12.72 -9.85
C PRO A 91 -2.63 -11.59 -10.88
N PHE A 92 -1.45 -11.13 -11.27
CA PHE A 92 -1.26 -10.17 -12.37
C PHE A 92 -0.28 -10.77 -13.36
N ASP A 93 -0.83 -11.37 -14.41
CA ASP A 93 -0.10 -12.13 -15.44
C ASP A 93 -0.03 -11.38 -16.78
N GLU A 94 -0.27 -10.06 -16.77
CA GLU A 94 -0.28 -9.27 -17.99
C GLU A 94 1.13 -9.10 -18.56
N VAL A 95 1.29 -9.44 -19.84
CA VAL A 95 2.57 -9.33 -20.53
C VAL A 95 2.87 -7.87 -20.88
N ALA A 96 4.04 -7.41 -20.48
CA ALA A 96 4.51 -6.07 -20.80
C ALA A 96 4.72 -5.90 -22.32
N PRO A 97 4.29 -4.76 -22.91
CA PRO A 97 4.50 -4.49 -24.32
C PRO A 97 5.99 -4.21 -24.62
N ILE A 98 6.49 -4.80 -25.70
CA ILE A 98 7.88 -4.66 -26.15
C ILE A 98 7.99 -3.44 -27.07
N PRO A 99 8.97 -2.55 -26.87
CA PRO A 99 9.15 -1.40 -27.76
C PRO A 99 9.58 -1.85 -29.17
N PRO A 100 9.11 -1.16 -30.22
CA PRO A 100 9.55 -1.41 -31.58
C PRO A 100 10.99 -0.92 -31.77
N LYS A 101 11.63 -1.34 -32.87
CA LYS A 101 12.98 -0.86 -33.21
C LYS A 101 12.95 0.64 -33.46
N THR A 102 13.80 1.38 -32.74
CA THR A 102 13.82 2.86 -32.74
C THR A 102 14.86 3.46 -33.70
N GLN A 103 15.78 2.65 -34.21
CA GLN A 103 16.83 3.07 -35.12
C GLN A 103 16.30 3.07 -36.56
N LEU A 104 16.23 4.26 -37.15
CA LEU A 104 15.86 4.46 -38.54
C LEU A 104 17.14 4.77 -39.34
N ASN A 105 17.35 4.11 -40.48
CA ASN A 105 18.48 4.44 -41.34
C ASN A 105 18.25 5.79 -42.03
N PRO A 106 19.28 6.64 -42.19
CA PRO A 106 19.16 7.92 -42.90
C PRO A 106 18.72 7.78 -44.36
N GLU A 107 19.03 6.64 -44.99
CA GLU A 107 18.64 6.30 -46.36
C GLU A 107 17.36 5.43 -46.41
N SER A 108 16.56 5.45 -45.34
CA SER A 108 15.36 4.62 -45.24
C SER A 108 14.36 4.92 -46.35
N SER A 109 13.72 3.86 -46.85
CA SER A 109 12.70 4.00 -47.88
C SER A 109 11.41 4.58 -47.28
N LYS A 110 10.53 5.11 -48.14
CA LYS A 110 9.21 5.59 -47.71
C LYS A 110 8.37 4.46 -47.07
N GLU A 111 8.55 3.22 -47.52
CA GLU A 111 7.83 2.05 -46.98
C GLU A 111 8.33 1.70 -45.58
N GLU A 112 9.65 1.70 -45.37
CA GLU A 112 10.26 1.48 -44.04
C GLU A 112 9.84 2.57 -43.04
N TRP A 113 9.72 3.83 -43.50
CA TRP A 113 9.22 4.91 -42.66
C TRP A 113 7.76 4.68 -42.23
N LEU A 114 6.89 4.24 -43.15
CA LEU A 114 5.50 3.95 -42.84
C LEU A 114 5.36 2.76 -41.89
N GLU A 115 6.14 1.70 -42.10
CA GLU A 115 6.17 0.55 -41.20
C GLU A 115 6.64 0.95 -39.79
N TYR A 116 7.70 1.77 -39.71
CA TYR A 116 8.19 2.32 -38.45
C TYR A 116 7.12 3.15 -37.71
N VAL A 117 6.44 4.06 -38.40
CA VAL A 117 5.36 4.88 -37.81
C VAL A 117 4.22 3.99 -37.32
N SER A 118 3.80 3.00 -38.12
CA SER A 118 2.75 2.05 -37.75
C SER A 118 3.13 1.26 -36.48
N GLY A 119 4.38 0.79 -36.38
CA GLY A 119 4.86 0.06 -35.20
C GLY A 119 4.89 0.93 -33.94
N ILE A 120 5.22 2.22 -34.08
CA ILE A 120 5.18 3.19 -32.97
C ILE A 120 3.74 3.45 -32.51
N GLU A 121 2.79 3.57 -33.43
CA GLU A 121 1.38 3.76 -33.11
C GLU A 121 0.78 2.52 -32.42
N GLU A 122 1.09 1.33 -32.91
CA GLU A 122 0.70 0.07 -32.31
C GLU A 122 1.26 -0.05 -30.88
N TYR A 123 2.55 0.19 -30.69
CA TYR A 123 3.19 0.18 -29.38
C TYR A 123 2.53 1.17 -28.41
N ARG A 124 2.18 2.37 -28.89
CA ARG A 124 1.46 3.36 -28.10
C ARG A 124 0.08 2.86 -27.66
N ALA A 125 -0.66 2.20 -28.55
CA ALA A 125 -1.96 1.62 -28.22
C ALA A 125 -1.81 0.49 -27.18
N LEU A 126 -0.88 -0.43 -27.39
CA LEU A 126 -0.58 -1.54 -26.47
C LEU A 126 -0.15 -1.04 -25.09
N PHE A 127 0.74 -0.06 -25.03
CA PHE A 127 1.19 0.53 -23.76
C PHE A 127 0.04 1.23 -23.00
N THR A 128 -0.85 1.91 -23.73
CA THR A 128 -2.03 2.53 -23.13
C THR A 128 -2.99 1.48 -22.56
N ALA A 129 -3.23 0.40 -23.30
CA ALA A 129 -4.05 -0.71 -22.85
C ALA A 129 -3.45 -1.39 -21.60
N TYR A 130 -2.14 -1.65 -21.61
CA TYR A 130 -1.42 -2.21 -20.48
C TYR A 130 -1.56 -1.34 -19.22
N LYS A 131 -1.36 -0.03 -19.34
CA LYS A 131 -1.56 0.90 -18.21
C LYS A 131 -2.97 0.85 -17.65
N LYS A 132 -3.98 0.72 -18.51
CA LYS A 132 -5.36 0.58 -18.08
C LYS A 132 -5.56 -0.71 -17.25
N ARG A 133 -4.98 -1.83 -17.69
CA ARG A 133 -5.02 -3.10 -16.94
C ARG A 133 -4.37 -2.99 -15.57
N VAL A 134 -3.24 -2.31 -15.48
CA VAL A 134 -2.57 -2.06 -14.20
C VAL A 134 -3.48 -1.26 -13.26
N VAL A 135 -4.16 -0.24 -13.76
CA VAL A 135 -5.10 0.56 -12.94
C VAL A 135 -6.30 -0.29 -12.52
N GLU A 136 -6.86 -1.12 -13.40
CA GLU A 136 -7.93 -2.06 -13.07
C GLU A 136 -7.50 -3.00 -11.95
N TYR A 137 -6.31 -3.58 -12.04
CA TYR A 137 -5.71 -4.41 -10.99
C TYR A 137 -5.60 -3.66 -9.65
N GLN A 138 -5.09 -2.43 -9.65
CA GLN A 138 -4.94 -1.63 -8.42
C GLN A 138 -6.30 -1.32 -7.78
N VAL A 139 -7.31 -1.00 -8.58
CA VAL A 139 -8.68 -0.76 -8.10
C VAL A 139 -9.28 -2.02 -7.49
N GLU A 140 -9.12 -3.18 -8.13
CA GLU A 140 -9.59 -4.45 -7.58
C GLU A 140 -8.89 -4.79 -6.26
N ARG A 141 -7.58 -4.59 -6.20
CA ARG A 141 -6.79 -4.81 -4.99
C ARG A 141 -7.29 -3.94 -3.84
N ILE A 142 -7.47 -2.64 -4.06
CA ILE A 142 -7.98 -1.71 -3.03
C ILE A 142 -9.34 -2.19 -2.51
N LYS A 143 -10.26 -2.58 -3.41
CA LYS A 143 -11.57 -3.10 -3.01
C LYS A 143 -11.48 -4.38 -2.17
N ARG A 144 -10.58 -5.30 -2.52
CA ARG A 144 -10.38 -6.54 -1.74
C ARG A 144 -9.79 -6.24 -0.36
N ASP A 145 -8.86 -5.30 -0.29
CA ASP A 145 -8.27 -4.87 0.97
C ASP A 145 -9.30 -4.20 1.88
N GLU A 146 -10.18 -3.35 1.35
CA GLU A 146 -11.28 -2.75 2.12
C GLU A 146 -12.20 -3.81 2.74
N VAL A 147 -12.55 -4.85 1.97
CA VAL A 147 -13.39 -5.97 2.46
C VAL A 147 -12.67 -6.81 3.50
N ASN A 148 -11.35 -7.00 3.35
CA ASN A 148 -10.56 -7.85 4.22
C ASN A 148 -9.88 -7.12 5.38
N LEU A 149 -9.99 -5.79 5.46
CA LEU A 149 -9.40 -4.96 6.51
C LEU A 149 -9.79 -5.43 7.91
N GLN A 150 -11.08 -5.78 8.09
CA GLN A 150 -11.62 -6.26 9.36
C GLN A 150 -11.12 -7.66 9.74
N LYS A 151 -10.59 -8.42 8.78
CA LYS A 151 -10.11 -9.79 8.99
C LYS A 151 -8.60 -9.84 9.29
N LEU A 152 -7.84 -8.81 8.90
CA LEU A 152 -6.38 -8.72 9.14
C LEU A 152 -6.02 -8.62 10.62
N ASP A 153 -6.93 -8.14 11.47
CA ASP A 153 -6.72 -7.96 12.92
C ASP A 153 -6.79 -9.30 13.70
N ILE A 154 -7.31 -10.35 13.07
CA ILE A 154 -7.47 -11.69 13.67
C ILE A 154 -6.26 -12.53 13.24
N GLY A 155 -5.17 -12.38 14.01
CA GLY A 155 -3.82 -12.88 13.72
C GLY A 155 -3.75 -14.24 13.03
N GLY A 156 -3.30 -14.22 11.77
CA GLY A 156 -3.04 -15.41 10.94
C GLY A 156 -2.69 -15.11 9.48
N SER A 157 -2.84 -13.87 9.04
CA SER A 157 -2.84 -13.49 7.61
C SER A 157 -1.84 -12.43 7.19
N PHE A 158 -0.94 -12.04 8.10
CA PHE A 158 0.06 -11.01 7.82
C PHE A 158 0.99 -11.41 6.67
N ASP A 159 1.39 -12.69 6.60
CA ASP A 159 2.25 -13.21 5.52
C ASP A 159 1.59 -13.10 4.14
N THR A 160 0.29 -13.42 4.03
CA THR A 160 -0.47 -13.27 2.78
C THR A 160 -0.57 -11.81 2.36
N TYR A 161 -0.86 -10.92 3.32
CA TYR A 161 -0.91 -9.48 3.05
C TYR A 161 0.45 -8.92 2.61
N GLN A 162 1.54 -9.36 3.25
CA GLN A 162 2.90 -9.01 2.87
C GLN A 162 3.23 -9.47 1.44
N LYS A 163 2.83 -10.68 1.04
CA LYS A 163 2.99 -11.17 -0.34
C LYS A 163 2.20 -10.34 -1.35
N CYS A 164 0.98 -9.92 -1.01
CA CYS A 164 0.18 -9.04 -1.86
C CYS A 164 0.88 -7.69 -2.07
N LEU A 165 1.35 -7.07 -0.98
CA LEU A 165 2.12 -5.82 -1.05
C LEU A 165 3.40 -5.95 -1.88
N GLN A 166 4.13 -7.06 -1.72
CA GLN A 166 5.31 -7.32 -2.52
C GLN A 166 4.96 -7.40 -4.01
N LYS A 167 3.88 -8.10 -4.36
CA LYS A 167 3.41 -8.20 -5.74
C LYS A 167 3.00 -6.84 -6.31
N ASP A 168 2.31 -6.01 -5.52
CA ASP A 168 1.94 -4.65 -5.93
C ASP A 168 3.19 -3.81 -6.24
N LEU A 169 4.21 -3.91 -5.38
CA LEU A 169 5.49 -3.22 -5.59
C LEU A 169 6.19 -3.70 -6.86
N GLU A 170 6.20 -5.00 -7.14
CA GLU A 170 6.74 -5.56 -8.38
C GLU A 170 6.01 -4.99 -9.62
N VAL A 171 4.67 -5.02 -9.61
CA VAL A 171 3.86 -4.49 -10.73
C VAL A 171 4.14 -3.01 -10.96
N LEU A 172 4.18 -2.19 -9.89
CA LEU A 172 4.44 -0.77 -9.99
C LEU A 172 5.87 -0.47 -10.46
N THR A 173 6.86 -1.27 -10.04
CA THR A 173 8.25 -1.14 -10.47
C THR A 173 8.38 -1.40 -11.97
N VAL A 174 7.80 -2.51 -12.45
CA VAL A 174 7.78 -2.85 -13.89
C VAL A 174 7.12 -1.75 -14.71
N VAL A 175 5.98 -1.22 -14.24
CA VAL A 175 5.28 -0.13 -14.94
C VAL A 175 6.12 1.15 -14.98
N ALA A 176 6.84 1.48 -13.91
CA ALA A 176 7.72 2.63 -13.88
C ALA A 176 8.88 2.49 -14.88
N GLU A 177 9.47 1.30 -15.00
CA GLU A 177 10.51 1.00 -15.99
C GLU A 177 9.98 1.11 -17.42
N LEU A 178 8.83 0.49 -17.69
CA LEU A 178 8.19 0.57 -19.01
C LEU A 178 7.78 2.00 -19.37
N GLN A 179 7.37 2.81 -18.39
CA GLN A 179 7.05 4.22 -18.61
C GLN A 179 8.29 5.03 -19.02
N ARG A 180 9.47 4.73 -18.45
CA ARG A 180 10.74 5.34 -18.88
C ARG A 180 11.06 4.92 -20.32
N LEU A 181 11.00 3.62 -20.61
CA LEU A 181 11.26 3.07 -21.94
C LEU A 181 10.30 3.63 -23.00
N TYR A 182 9.02 3.77 -22.67
CA TYR A 182 8.02 4.41 -23.51
C TYR A 182 8.39 5.86 -23.81
N ASN A 183 8.74 6.64 -22.78
CA ASN A 183 9.13 8.03 -22.95
C ASN A 183 10.37 8.17 -23.85
N ASP A 184 11.38 7.33 -23.64
CA ASP A 184 12.60 7.31 -24.46
C ASP A 184 12.28 6.98 -25.92
N THR A 185 11.45 5.96 -26.15
CA THR A 185 10.99 5.55 -27.49
C THR A 185 10.23 6.69 -28.19
N MET A 186 9.33 7.37 -27.47
CA MET A 186 8.59 8.52 -28.01
C MET A 186 9.49 9.73 -28.27
N ASN A 187 10.52 9.93 -27.46
CA ASN A 187 11.49 11.00 -27.67
C ASN A 187 12.34 10.75 -28.93
N ILE A 188 12.81 9.51 -29.13
CA ILE A 188 13.52 9.12 -30.36
C ILE A 188 12.59 9.28 -31.57
N TYR A 189 11.34 8.83 -31.48
CA TYR A 189 10.35 9.02 -32.54
C TYR A 189 10.17 10.50 -32.93
N LYS A 190 10.06 11.39 -31.93
CA LYS A 190 9.98 12.84 -32.18
C LYS A 190 11.24 13.38 -32.87
N GLN A 191 12.43 12.89 -32.49
CA GLN A 191 13.68 13.27 -33.15
C GLN A 191 13.72 12.79 -34.60
N ASN A 192 13.36 11.53 -34.85
CA ASN A 192 13.29 10.95 -36.19
C ASN A 192 12.30 11.72 -37.09
N CYS A 193 11.14 12.11 -36.55
CA CYS A 193 10.18 12.95 -37.27
C CYS A 193 10.77 14.31 -37.65
N ARG A 194 11.56 14.93 -36.77
CA ARG A 194 12.24 16.21 -37.07
C ARG A 194 13.29 16.04 -38.16
N TRP A 195 14.08 14.97 -38.13
CA TRP A 195 15.07 14.69 -39.17
C TRP A 195 14.43 14.50 -40.55
N MET A 196 13.31 13.75 -40.61
CA MET A 196 12.56 13.57 -41.86
C MET A 196 11.95 14.87 -42.42
N LEU A 197 11.68 15.87 -41.56
CA LEU A 197 11.22 17.18 -42.01
C LEU A 197 12.36 18.04 -42.58
N VAL A 198 13.58 17.91 -42.04
CA VAL A 198 14.77 18.66 -42.49
C VAL A 198 15.42 18.03 -43.72
N ALA A 199 15.27 16.71 -43.91
CA ALA A 199 15.81 15.98 -45.06
C ALA A 199 15.00 16.17 -46.37
N LYS A 200 13.86 16.89 -46.32
CA LYS A 200 13.05 17.27 -47.49
C LYS A 200 13.37 18.70 -47.93
#